data_AF-A0A2D5YS46-F1
#
_entry.id   AF-A0A2D5YS46-F1
#
_cell.length_a   1.000
_cell.length_b   1.000
_cell.length_c   1.000
_cell.angle_alpha   90.00
_cell.angle_beta   90.00
_cell.angle_gamma   90.00
#
_symmetry.space_group_name_H-M   'P 1'
#
loop_
_entity.id
_entity.type
_entity.pdbx_description
1 polymer ?
#
loop_
_entity_poly.entity_id
_entity_poly.type
_entity_poly.pdbx_seq_one_letter_code
_entity_poly.pdbx_strand_id
1 'polypeptide(L)'
;MNIDGPRDHVDRLQRELATAQAGRPSAPKLRKIQRWIEQYERPSSVTNAVKEDRGHRCQLCGYPGFRKSNGRQYCEVHHLFHLAKKPPAECLTSGYVVVLCATCHRRMHYASVGDPKRSESGWTVNVDNVDVYFDTGLVDG
;
A
#
# COMPACT_ATOMS: atom_id res chain seq x y z
N MET A 1 1.30 5.06 -28.39
CA MET A 1 1.09 5.59 -27.03
C MET A 1 -0.04 6.60 -27.12
N ASN A 2 -1.24 6.27 -26.65
CA ASN A 2 -2.32 7.25 -26.59
C ASN A 2 -2.07 8.12 -25.35
N ILE A 3 -1.55 9.31 -25.59
CA ILE A 3 -1.35 10.33 -24.56
C ILE A 3 -2.53 11.28 -24.68
N ASP A 4 -3.67 10.82 -24.19
CA ASP A 4 -4.78 11.70 -23.82
C ASP A 4 -4.19 12.72 -22.82
N GLY A 5 -4.02 13.97 -23.24
CA GLY A 5 -3.53 15.08 -22.42
C GLY A 5 -4.50 15.45 -21.29
N PRO A 6 -4.08 16.18 -20.25
CA PRO A 6 -4.90 16.42 -19.05
C PRO A 6 -6.31 17.00 -19.34
N ARG A 7 -6.48 17.76 -20.43
CA ARG A 7 -7.77 18.34 -20.84
C ARG A 7 -8.70 17.34 -21.52
N ASP A 8 -8.20 16.47 -22.40
CA ASP A 8 -9.07 15.52 -23.10
C ASP A 8 -9.58 14.40 -22.16
N HIS A 9 -8.79 14.05 -21.13
CA HIS A 9 -9.19 13.14 -20.06
C HIS A 9 -10.34 13.72 -19.25
N VAL A 10 -10.23 14.99 -18.86
CA VAL A 10 -11.28 15.71 -18.13
C VAL A 10 -12.55 15.81 -18.98
N ASP A 11 -12.42 16.18 -20.25
CA ASP A 11 -13.57 16.28 -21.16
C ASP A 11 -14.26 14.92 -21.36
N ARG A 12 -13.49 13.82 -21.39
CA ARG A 12 -14.04 12.45 -21.43
C ARG A 12 -14.82 12.14 -20.15
N LEU A 13 -14.23 12.36 -18.97
CA LEU A 13 -14.90 12.10 -17.69
C LEU A 13 -16.17 12.94 -17.53
N GLN A 14 -16.15 14.20 -17.99
CA GLN A 14 -17.32 15.07 -17.97
C GLN A 14 -18.43 14.55 -18.90
N ARG A 15 -18.09 14.02 -20.07
CA ARG A 15 -19.06 13.33 -20.95
C ARG A 15 -19.63 12.07 -20.30
N GLU A 16 -18.80 11.22 -19.69
CA GLU A 16 -19.24 10.02 -18.97
C GLU A 16 -20.22 10.37 -17.84
N LEU A 17 -19.89 11.40 -17.05
CA LEU A 17 -20.76 11.91 -15.98
C LEU A 17 -22.10 12.42 -16.54
N ALA A 18 -22.06 13.23 -17.59
CA ALA A 18 -23.26 13.75 -18.24
C ALA A 18 -24.14 12.60 -18.78
N THR A 19 -23.56 11.57 -19.39
CA THR A 19 -24.29 10.38 -19.83
C THR A 19 -24.91 9.61 -18.66
N ALA A 20 -24.18 9.41 -17.55
CA ALA A 20 -24.70 8.77 -16.35
C ALA A 20 -25.88 9.53 -15.73
N GLN A 21 -25.91 10.86 -15.90
CA GLN A 21 -26.93 11.76 -15.37
C GLN A 21 -28.09 12.06 -16.35
N ALA A 22 -27.94 11.79 -17.65
CA ALA A 22 -28.92 12.14 -18.70
C ALA A 22 -30.15 11.21 -18.80
N GLY A 23 -30.18 10.10 -18.05
CA GLY A 23 -31.39 9.26 -17.94
C GLY A 23 -32.51 9.96 -17.16
N ARG A 24 -33.80 9.67 -17.47
CA ARG A 24 -34.95 10.11 -16.63
C ARG A 24 -34.63 9.86 -15.16
N PRO A 25 -34.95 10.78 -14.22
CA PRO A 25 -34.58 10.66 -12.82
C PRO A 25 -35.46 9.61 -12.14
N SER A 26 -35.25 8.33 -12.41
CA SER A 26 -35.48 7.33 -11.39
C SER A 26 -34.31 7.46 -10.43
N ALA A 27 -34.58 7.74 -9.16
CA ALA A 27 -33.55 7.76 -8.12
C ALA A 27 -32.62 6.54 -8.30
N PRO A 28 -31.29 6.72 -8.26
CA PRO A 28 -30.36 5.62 -8.48
C PRO A 28 -30.72 4.44 -7.57
N LYS A 29 -31.10 3.32 -8.18
CA LYS A 29 -31.46 2.12 -7.42
C LYS A 29 -30.18 1.51 -6.86
N LEU A 30 -30.11 1.38 -5.54
CA LEU A 30 -29.03 0.65 -4.87
C LEU A 30 -28.99 -0.79 -5.44
N ARG A 31 -27.88 -1.13 -6.09
CA ARG A 31 -27.62 -2.49 -6.58
C ARG A 31 -26.78 -3.23 -5.55
N LYS A 32 -27.25 -4.39 -5.10
CA LYS A 32 -26.43 -5.32 -4.33
C LYS A 32 -25.50 -6.07 -5.30
N ILE A 33 -24.22 -6.11 -4.97
CA ILE A 33 -23.20 -6.88 -5.70
C ILE A 33 -22.55 -7.81 -4.68
N GLN A 34 -22.44 -9.09 -4.99
CA GLN A 34 -21.65 -10.06 -4.22
C GLN A 34 -20.32 -10.30 -4.96
N ARG A 35 -19.23 -10.37 -4.21
CA ARG A 35 -17.90 -10.75 -4.73
C ARG A 35 -17.30 -11.83 -3.84
N TRP A 36 -16.64 -12.79 -4.48
CA TRP A 36 -15.82 -13.79 -3.83
C TRP A 36 -14.36 -13.36 -4.00
N ILE A 37 -13.58 -13.37 -2.92
CA ILE A 37 -12.19 -12.92 -2.90
C ILE A 37 -11.35 -14.03 -2.27
N GLU A 38 -10.29 -14.44 -2.97
CA GLU A 38 -9.26 -15.33 -2.43
C GLU A 38 -8.10 -14.49 -1.87
N GLN A 39 -7.68 -14.77 -0.63
CA GLN A 39 -6.60 -14.05 0.03
C GLN A 39 -5.83 -14.99 0.97
N TYR A 40 -4.52 -14.76 1.09
CA TYR A 40 -3.71 -15.34 2.15
C TYR A 40 -4.05 -14.73 3.53
N GLU A 41 -4.15 -15.59 4.55
CA GLU A 41 -4.24 -15.18 5.94
C GLU A 41 -2.95 -14.44 6.35
N ARG A 42 -3.11 -13.35 7.10
CA ARG A 42 -1.99 -12.54 7.60
C ARG A 42 -2.01 -12.58 9.12
N PRO A 43 -1.06 -13.27 9.77
CA PRO A 43 -1.00 -13.34 11.23
C PRO A 43 -0.89 -11.94 11.83
N SER A 44 -1.92 -11.52 12.55
CA SER A 44 -1.95 -10.20 13.21
C SER A 44 -0.84 -10.06 14.25
N SER A 45 -0.42 -11.17 14.87
CA SER A 45 0.65 -11.26 15.85
C SER A 45 1.97 -10.67 15.35
N VAL A 46 2.43 -11.06 14.15
CA VAL A 46 3.68 -10.55 13.56
C VAL A 46 3.58 -9.05 13.33
N THR A 47 2.48 -8.59 12.71
CA THR A 47 2.31 -7.17 12.40
C THR A 47 2.19 -6.30 13.66
N ASN A 48 1.58 -6.81 14.73
CA ASN A 48 1.48 -6.10 16.00
C ASN A 48 2.84 -6.04 16.69
N ALA A 49 3.56 -7.16 16.75
CA ALA A 49 4.90 -7.22 17.34
C ALA A 49 5.86 -6.24 16.64
N VAL A 50 5.86 -6.21 15.29
CA VAL A 50 6.69 -5.27 14.51
C VAL A 50 6.35 -3.81 14.80
N LYS A 51 5.07 -3.45 14.99
CA LYS A 51 4.68 -2.06 15.32
C LYS A 51 5.10 -1.64 16.73
N GLU A 52 5.07 -2.56 17.68
CA GLU A 52 5.53 -2.27 19.04
C GLU A 52 7.05 -2.17 19.09
N ASP A 53 7.76 -3.07 18.40
CA ASP A 53 9.22 -3.11 18.33
C ASP A 53 9.81 -1.90 17.60
N ARG A 54 9.32 -1.61 16.38
CA ARG A 54 9.87 -0.55 15.52
C ARG A 54 9.17 0.81 15.68
N GLY A 55 8.14 0.86 16.52
CA GLY A 55 7.37 2.07 16.77
C GLY A 55 6.52 2.53 15.57
N HIS A 56 6.26 3.83 15.53
CA HIS A 56 5.27 4.45 14.62
C HIS A 56 5.86 5.59 13.78
N ARG A 57 7.17 5.50 13.46
CA ARG A 57 7.79 6.36 12.44
C ARG A 57 7.82 5.61 11.12
N CYS A 58 7.44 6.30 10.06
CA CYS A 58 7.52 5.76 8.72
C CYS A 58 8.97 5.44 8.34
N GLN A 59 9.26 4.19 7.98
CA GLN A 59 10.59 3.78 7.55
C GLN A 59 10.95 4.29 6.14
N LEU A 60 9.99 4.86 5.39
CA LEU A 60 10.25 5.47 4.07
C LEU A 60 10.51 6.98 4.17
N CYS A 61 9.68 7.74 4.91
CA CYS A 61 9.78 9.21 4.95
C CYS A 61 10.10 9.80 6.31
N GLY A 62 10.27 8.97 7.35
CA GLY A 62 10.54 9.41 8.73
C GLY A 62 9.35 10.04 9.48
N TYR A 63 8.24 10.33 8.79
CA TYR A 63 7.09 10.99 9.39
C TYR A 63 6.49 10.14 10.52
N PRO A 64 6.28 10.72 11.73
CA PRO A 64 5.53 10.05 12.78
C PRO A 64 4.08 9.94 12.33
N GLY A 65 3.50 8.74 12.36
CA GLY A 65 2.10 8.49 12.00
C GLY A 65 1.10 9.47 12.65
N PHE A 66 -0.13 9.54 12.14
CA PHE A 66 -1.12 10.44 12.75
C PHE A 66 -1.64 9.91 14.09
N ARG A 67 -2.11 10.80 14.97
CA ARG A 67 -2.64 10.42 16.28
C ARG A 67 -4.07 9.90 16.16
N LYS A 68 -4.33 8.70 16.67
CA LYS A 68 -5.67 8.14 16.81
C LYS A 68 -6.45 8.88 17.90
N SER A 69 -7.78 8.71 17.90
CA SER A 69 -8.67 9.21 18.95
C SER A 69 -8.28 8.72 20.35
N ASN A 70 -7.69 7.52 20.45
CA ASN A 70 -7.19 6.95 21.70
C ASN A 70 -5.78 7.43 22.10
N GLY A 71 -5.24 8.45 21.43
CA GLY A 71 -3.96 9.07 21.73
C GLY A 71 -2.73 8.35 21.18
N ARG A 72 -2.84 7.09 20.71
CA ARG A 72 -1.70 6.36 20.12
C ARG A 72 -1.44 6.80 18.68
N GLN A 73 -0.17 6.78 18.25
CA GLN A 73 0.18 7.02 16.85
C GLN A 73 -0.33 5.89 15.93
N TYR A 74 -0.47 6.19 14.65
CA TYR A 74 -0.95 5.25 13.63
C TYR A 74 0.04 5.09 12.48
N CYS A 75 0.54 3.87 12.32
CA CYS A 75 1.23 3.40 11.13
C CYS A 75 0.70 2.03 10.70
N GLU A 76 0.98 1.68 9.45
CA GLU A 76 0.57 0.45 8.80
C GLU A 76 1.80 -0.43 8.58
N VAL A 77 1.64 -1.75 8.71
CA VAL A 77 2.68 -2.69 8.34
C VAL A 77 2.44 -3.12 6.91
N HIS A 78 3.47 -3.00 6.08
CA HIS A 78 3.47 -3.35 4.68
C HIS A 78 4.38 -4.55 4.44
N HIS A 79 3.93 -5.52 3.65
CA HIS A 79 4.80 -6.61 3.20
C HIS A 79 5.56 -6.12 1.98
N LEU A 80 6.90 -6.17 2.02
CA LEU A 80 7.74 -5.71 0.91
C LEU A 80 7.47 -6.48 -0.39
N PHE A 81 7.03 -7.74 -0.27
CA PHE A 81 6.58 -8.56 -1.38
C PHE A 81 5.06 -8.52 -1.49
N HIS A 82 4.55 -8.23 -2.69
CA HIS A 82 3.13 -8.29 -2.96
C HIS A 82 2.64 -9.74 -2.91
N LEU A 83 1.77 -10.06 -1.94
CA LEU A 83 1.26 -11.43 -1.78
C LEU A 83 0.52 -11.97 -3.01
N ALA A 84 0.00 -11.10 -3.87
CA ALA A 84 -0.64 -11.48 -5.14
C ALA A 84 0.36 -11.94 -6.23
N LYS A 85 1.67 -11.72 -6.04
CA LYS A 85 2.73 -12.02 -7.03
C LYS A 85 3.54 -13.28 -6.69
N LYS A 86 2.96 -14.26 -5.98
CA LYS A 86 3.62 -15.50 -5.54
C LYS A 86 4.94 -15.22 -4.76
N PRO A 87 4.86 -14.56 -3.60
CA PRO A 87 6.04 -14.26 -2.80
C PRO A 87 6.66 -15.53 -2.19
N PRO A 88 7.90 -15.45 -1.69
CA PRO A 88 8.47 -16.47 -0.81
C PRO A 88 7.61 -16.66 0.45
N ALA A 89 7.56 -17.86 1.02
CA ALA A 89 6.72 -18.16 2.20
C ALA A 89 7.13 -17.32 3.43
N GLU A 90 8.43 -17.02 3.53
CA GLU A 90 9.07 -16.23 4.57
C GLU A 90 8.60 -14.77 4.57
N CYS A 91 7.89 -14.32 3.51
CA CYS A 91 7.40 -12.94 3.40
C CYS A 91 6.42 -12.55 4.52
N LEU A 92 5.88 -13.53 5.26
CA LEU A 92 4.99 -13.32 6.41
C LEU A 92 5.75 -13.12 7.73
N THR A 93 7.09 -13.16 7.72
CA THR A 93 7.93 -12.95 8.91
C THR A 93 8.28 -11.46 9.11
N SER A 94 8.70 -11.09 10.33
CA SER A 94 9.03 -9.70 10.68
C SER A 94 10.09 -9.07 9.78
N GLY A 95 11.05 -9.87 9.28
CA GLY A 95 12.13 -9.40 8.42
C GLY A 95 11.69 -8.95 7.03
N TYR A 96 10.46 -9.27 6.60
CA TYR A 96 9.94 -9.00 5.26
C TYR A 96 8.86 -7.91 5.22
N VAL A 97 8.62 -7.29 6.36
CA VAL A 97 7.62 -6.25 6.51
C VAL A 97 8.24 -4.95 7.01
N VAL A 98 7.63 -3.82 6.69
CA VAL A 98 8.07 -2.48 7.08
C VAL A 98 6.92 -1.65 7.65
N VAL A 99 7.23 -0.70 8.54
CA VAL A 99 6.27 0.22 9.14
C VAL A 99 6.21 1.52 8.33
N LEU A 100 5.03 1.87 7.83
CA LEU A 100 4.82 3.04 6.96
C LEU A 100 3.66 3.93 7.47
N CYS A 101 3.73 5.22 7.19
CA CYS A 101 2.54 6.08 7.31
C CYS A 101 1.52 5.73 6.21
N ALA A 102 0.26 6.11 6.40
CA ALA A 102 -0.83 5.78 5.46
C ALA A 102 -0.53 6.23 4.01
N THR A 103 0.10 7.40 3.83
CA THR A 103 0.49 7.91 2.52
C THR A 103 1.57 7.05 1.87
N CYS A 104 2.66 6.78 2.59
CA CYS A 104 3.75 5.94 2.08
C CYS A 104 3.31 4.50 1.85
N HIS A 105 2.39 3.97 2.67
CA HIS A 105 1.83 2.64 2.44
C HIS A 105 1.07 2.56 1.11
N ARG A 106 0.26 3.58 0.80
CA ARG A 106 -0.44 3.68 -0.50
C ARG A 106 0.53 3.92 -1.65
N ARG A 107 1.59 4.71 -1.44
CA ARG A 107 2.67 4.91 -2.39
C ARG A 107 3.31 3.57 -2.78
N MET A 108 3.61 2.72 -1.80
CA MET A 108 4.15 1.37 -2.06
C MET A 108 3.21 0.46 -2.88
N HIS A 109 1.90 0.72 -2.86
CA HIS A 109 0.93 -0.06 -3.64
C HIS A 109 0.69 0.44 -5.06
N TYR A 110 0.78 1.75 -5.29
CA TYR A 110 0.27 2.37 -6.52
C TYR A 110 1.30 3.22 -7.29
N ALA A 111 2.42 3.58 -6.67
CA ALA A 111 3.49 4.34 -7.33
C ALA A 111 4.48 3.41 -8.06
N SER A 112 5.55 3.98 -8.60
CA SER A 112 6.62 3.19 -9.23
C SER A 112 7.50 2.57 -8.14
N VAL A 113 7.35 1.26 -7.94
CA VAL A 113 8.03 0.50 -6.90
C VAL A 113 8.63 -0.75 -7.51
N GLY A 114 9.95 -0.90 -7.37
CA GLY A 114 10.68 -2.06 -7.85
C GLY A 114 10.59 -3.27 -6.90
N ASP A 115 11.15 -4.39 -7.33
CA ASP A 115 11.22 -5.58 -6.48
C ASP A 115 12.25 -5.40 -5.35
N PRO A 116 11.97 -5.88 -4.12
CA PRO A 116 12.93 -5.80 -3.01
C PRO A 116 14.18 -6.62 -3.27
N LYS A 117 15.36 -6.03 -3.00
CA LYS A 117 16.66 -6.70 -3.07
C LYS A 117 17.22 -6.87 -1.67
N ARG A 118 17.69 -8.07 -1.34
CA ARG A 118 18.29 -8.37 -0.04
C ARG A 118 19.52 -7.49 0.19
N SER A 119 19.71 -7.05 1.42
CA SER A 119 20.88 -6.29 1.91
C SER A 119 21.25 -6.82 3.30
N GLU A 120 22.43 -6.47 3.82
CA GLU A 120 23.03 -7.06 5.04
C GLU A 120 22.03 -7.29 6.19
N SER A 121 21.33 -6.23 6.63
CA SER A 121 20.31 -6.35 7.69
C SER A 121 18.88 -6.02 7.27
N GLY A 122 18.60 -6.05 5.95
CA GLY A 122 17.29 -5.63 5.46
C GLY A 122 17.13 -5.70 3.95
N TRP A 123 16.50 -4.66 3.37
CA TRP A 123 16.13 -4.63 1.96
C TRP A 123 16.37 -3.28 1.33
N THR A 124 16.83 -3.29 0.09
CA THR A 124 16.83 -2.11 -0.78
C THR A 124 15.67 -2.22 -1.77
N VAL A 125 14.86 -1.16 -1.88
CA VAL A 125 13.73 -1.08 -2.81
C VAL A 125 13.80 0.23 -3.58
N ASN A 126 13.65 0.17 -4.89
CA ASN A 126 13.50 1.38 -5.69
C ASN A 126 12.08 1.94 -5.52
N VAL A 127 11.95 3.17 -5.04
CA VAL A 127 10.68 3.88 -4.86
C VAL A 127 10.78 5.22 -5.58
N ASP A 128 9.99 5.39 -6.63
CA ASP A 128 10.00 6.57 -7.51
C ASP A 128 11.40 6.95 -8.01
N ASN A 129 12.11 5.95 -8.54
CA ASN A 129 13.48 6.06 -9.08
C ASN A 129 14.56 6.37 -8.04
N VAL A 130 14.26 6.23 -6.75
CA VAL A 130 15.23 6.36 -5.66
C VAL A 130 15.37 5.03 -4.95
N ASP A 131 16.58 4.51 -4.82
CA ASP A 131 16.84 3.32 -4.01
C ASP A 131 16.78 3.68 -2.52
N VAL A 132 15.86 3.04 -1.81
CA VAL A 132 15.62 3.23 -0.38
C VAL A 132 15.98 1.95 0.35
N TYR A 133 16.83 2.09 1.36
CA TYR A 133 17.16 1.00 2.27
C TYR A 133 16.17 0.96 3.45
N PHE A 134 15.63 -0.22 3.73
CA PHE A 134 14.79 -0.54 4.87
C PHE A 134 15.52 -1.50 5.79
N ASP A 135 15.90 -1.02 6.96
CA ASP A 135 16.36 -1.88 8.05
C ASP A 135 15.17 -2.66 8.62
N THR A 136 15.24 -3.99 8.54
CA THR A 136 14.21 -4.89 9.09
C THR A 136 14.76 -5.79 10.18
N GLY A 137 16.02 -5.60 10.59
CA GLY A 137 16.69 -6.49 11.53
C GLY A 137 16.81 -7.92 11.01
N LEU A 138 16.79 -8.12 9.69
CA LEU A 138 17.20 -9.40 9.12
C LEU A 138 18.67 -9.62 9.49
N VAL A 139 19.05 -10.85 9.77
CA VAL A 139 20.44 -11.24 9.85
C VAL A 139 20.66 -12.29 8.78
N ASP A 140 21.84 -12.27 8.15
CA ASP A 140 22.25 -13.37 7.28
C ASP A 140 22.43 -14.61 8.17
N GLY A 141 21.70 -15.67 7.82
CA GLY A 141 21.74 -16.96 8.48
C GLY A 141 22.87 -17.82 7.95
#